data_AF-I3Z037-F1
#
_entry.id   AF-I3Z037-F1
#
_cell.length_a   1.000
_cell.length_b   1.000
_cell.length_c   1.000
_cell.angle_alpha   90.00
_cell.angle_beta   90.00
_cell.angle_gamma   90.00
#
_symmetry.space_group_name_H-M   'P 1'
#
loop_
_entity.id
_entity.type
_entity.pdbx_description
1 polymer ?
#
loop_
_entity_poly.entity_id
_entity_poly.type
_entity_poly.pdbx_seq_one_letter_code
_entity_poly.pdbx_strand_id
1 'polypeptide(L)'
;MKTVKLFALSMLVFIGLASCSSDDDNTPTPVVANYSGTLNQLNNSGASGMVNIIVDNNKMTVSVTATGMVPNQPHPQHIHGKDDGSNATCPPTSADTDGDGIITIPEGAPFYGAVLLPLEDFPMADANGNVNYTKTFTLGENGVLTLEALGTLENRTIVLHGLNNGGSYVATIPVACGEITKI
;
A
#
# COMPACT_ATOMS: atom_id res chain seq x y z
N MET A 1 -44.46 -16.47 -81.27
CA MET A 1 -43.89 -17.76 -81.70
C MET A 1 -42.43 -17.81 -81.26
N LYS A 2 -42.02 -18.95 -80.67
CA LYS A 2 -40.63 -19.39 -80.40
C LYS A 2 -39.94 -18.64 -79.26
N THR A 3 -39.31 -19.27 -78.26
CA THR A 3 -39.07 -20.68 -77.90
C THR A 3 -38.61 -20.67 -76.45
N VAL A 4 -39.19 -21.54 -75.63
CA VAL A 4 -38.69 -21.92 -74.30
C VAL A 4 -37.34 -22.64 -74.47
N LYS A 5 -36.34 -22.27 -73.67
CA LYS A 5 -35.21 -23.16 -73.34
C LYS A 5 -34.98 -23.16 -71.83
N LEU A 6 -35.32 -24.32 -71.29
CA LEU A 6 -35.07 -24.82 -69.95
C LEU A 6 -33.55 -25.06 -69.79
N PHE A 7 -32.95 -24.59 -68.70
CA PHE A 7 -31.63 -25.05 -68.24
C PHE A 7 -31.63 -25.16 -66.71
N ALA A 8 -30.87 -26.14 -66.25
CA ALA A 8 -31.06 -26.88 -65.03
C ALA A 8 -30.51 -26.20 -63.76
N LEU A 9 -31.21 -26.52 -62.67
CA LEU A 9 -30.83 -26.66 -61.27
C LEU A 9 -29.33 -26.60 -60.93
N SER A 10 -28.97 -25.65 -60.04
CA SER A 10 -27.84 -25.77 -59.13
C SER A 10 -28.20 -25.06 -57.82
N MET A 11 -28.26 -25.84 -56.76
CA MET A 11 -28.60 -25.46 -55.40
C MET A 11 -27.29 -25.08 -54.69
N LEU A 12 -27.16 -23.83 -54.23
CA LEU A 12 -26.16 -23.45 -53.23
C LEU A 12 -26.83 -22.59 -52.17
N VAL A 13 -26.98 -23.22 -51.02
CA VAL A 13 -27.38 -22.62 -49.76
C VAL A 13 -26.18 -21.83 -49.22
N PHE A 14 -26.34 -20.53 -49.02
CA PHE A 14 -25.50 -19.75 -48.11
C PHE A 14 -26.41 -19.11 -47.07
N ILE A 15 -26.41 -19.70 -45.88
CA ILE A 15 -27.06 -19.18 -44.68
C ILE A 15 -26.23 -17.97 -44.24
N GLY A 16 -26.77 -16.77 -44.44
CA GLY A 16 -26.22 -15.56 -43.85
C GLY A 16 -26.54 -15.53 -42.36
N LEU A 17 -25.60 -15.96 -41.52
CA LEU A 17 -25.61 -15.66 -40.09
C LEU A 17 -24.99 -14.28 -39.89
N ALA A 18 -25.83 -13.30 -39.56
CA ALA A 18 -25.39 -12.09 -38.88
C ALA A 18 -25.21 -12.43 -37.40
N SER A 19 -23.97 -12.70 -36.99
CA SER A 19 -23.54 -12.66 -35.59
C SER A 19 -22.10 -12.13 -35.56
N CYS A 20 -21.97 -10.81 -35.59
CA CYS A 20 -20.78 -10.16 -35.05
C CYS A 20 -21.09 -9.94 -33.57
N SER A 21 -20.60 -10.83 -32.69
CA SER A 21 -20.52 -10.52 -31.26
C SER A 21 -19.59 -9.33 -31.10
N SER A 22 -20.12 -8.26 -30.51
CA SER A 22 -19.31 -7.17 -29.94
C SER A 22 -18.67 -7.70 -28.66
N ASP A 23 -17.60 -8.47 -28.79
CA ASP A 23 -16.74 -8.83 -27.66
C ASP A 23 -15.74 -7.69 -27.40
N ASP A 24 -16.26 -6.54 -26.98
CA ASP A 24 -15.49 -5.47 -26.33
C ASP A 24 -15.43 -5.75 -24.82
N ASP A 25 -14.96 -6.95 -24.43
CA ASP A 25 -14.62 -7.24 -23.04
C ASP A 25 -13.24 -6.65 -22.72
N ASN A 26 -13.16 -5.32 -22.74
CA ASN A 26 -12.14 -4.59 -22.00
C ASN A 26 -12.55 -4.52 -20.51
N THR A 27 -12.87 -5.66 -19.91
CA THR A 27 -12.86 -5.76 -18.45
C THR A 27 -11.40 -5.69 -18.04
N PRO A 28 -10.94 -4.65 -17.32
CA PRO A 28 -9.58 -4.63 -16.80
C PRO A 28 -9.42 -5.90 -15.97
N THR A 29 -8.49 -6.78 -16.37
CA THR A 29 -8.09 -7.90 -15.53
C THR A 29 -7.74 -7.30 -14.16
N PRO A 30 -8.32 -7.79 -13.05
CA PRO A 30 -7.96 -7.30 -11.73
C PRO A 30 -6.45 -7.45 -11.55
N VAL A 31 -5.72 -6.33 -11.59
CA VAL A 31 -4.28 -6.34 -11.36
C VAL A 31 -4.11 -6.37 -9.85
N VAL A 32 -4.08 -7.58 -9.29
CA VAL A 32 -3.68 -7.77 -7.91
C VAL A 32 -2.17 -7.58 -7.82
N ALA A 33 -1.73 -6.56 -7.11
CA ALA A 33 -0.32 -6.29 -6.85
C ALA A 33 -0.02 -6.55 -5.38
N ASN A 34 1.08 -7.26 -5.12
CA ASN A 34 1.55 -7.57 -3.78
C ASN A 34 2.82 -6.79 -3.48
N TYR A 35 2.91 -6.30 -2.26
CA TYR A 35 4.07 -5.60 -1.75
C TYR A 35 4.39 -6.09 -0.35
N SER A 36 5.63 -5.87 0.06
CA SER A 36 6.10 -6.16 1.41
C SER A 36 7.03 -5.07 1.91
N GLY A 37 7.31 -5.06 3.20
CA GLY A 37 8.36 -4.24 3.78
C GLY A 37 8.86 -4.87 5.07
N THR A 38 10.17 -4.87 5.27
CA THR A 38 10.80 -5.25 6.54
C THR A 38 10.96 -4.00 7.39
N LEU A 39 10.37 -4.02 8.59
CA LEU A 39 10.44 -2.93 9.54
C LEU A 39 11.66 -3.12 10.44
N ASN A 40 12.60 -2.17 10.35
CA ASN A 40 13.78 -2.12 11.20
C ASN A 40 13.59 -1.04 12.27
N GLN A 41 14.19 -1.26 13.44
CA GLN A 41 14.09 -0.33 14.55
C GLN A 41 14.63 1.06 14.21
N LEU A 42 13.99 2.06 14.80
CA LEU A 42 14.50 3.43 14.97
C LEU A 42 14.62 3.72 16.47
N ASN A 43 15.44 4.72 16.82
CA ASN A 43 15.55 5.22 18.20
C ASN A 43 15.85 4.15 19.26
N ASN A 44 16.63 3.12 18.87
CA ASN A 44 16.96 1.97 19.71
C ASN A 44 15.73 1.32 20.38
N SER A 45 14.57 1.38 19.73
CA SER A 45 13.30 0.94 20.28
C SER A 45 13.25 -0.57 20.53
N GLY A 46 14.09 -1.35 19.83
CA GLY A 46 13.97 -2.81 19.75
C GLY A 46 12.80 -3.28 18.87
N ALA A 47 12.01 -2.36 18.30
CA ALA A 47 10.86 -2.70 17.49
C ALA A 47 11.28 -3.22 16.10
N SER A 48 10.66 -4.29 15.65
CA SER A 48 10.87 -4.82 14.30
C SER A 48 9.63 -5.56 13.81
N GLY A 49 9.53 -5.81 12.52
CA GLY A 49 8.33 -6.45 11.97
C GLY A 49 8.33 -6.60 10.47
N MET A 50 7.16 -6.97 9.96
CA MET A 50 6.88 -7.15 8.54
C MET A 50 5.57 -6.46 8.20
N VAL A 51 5.53 -5.89 7.00
CA VAL A 51 4.31 -5.38 6.37
C VAL A 51 4.06 -6.17 5.10
N ASN A 52 2.79 -6.50 4.85
CA ASN A 52 2.30 -6.97 3.56
C ASN A 52 1.18 -6.05 3.08
N ILE A 53 1.22 -5.68 1.81
CA ILE A 53 0.20 -4.84 1.19
C ILE A 53 -0.32 -5.55 -0.06
N ILE A 54 -1.63 -5.68 -0.16
CA ILE A 54 -2.30 -6.23 -1.34
C ILE A 54 -3.16 -5.12 -1.91
N VAL A 55 -2.92 -4.77 -3.17
CA VAL A 55 -3.75 -3.82 -3.92
C VAL A 55 -4.53 -4.59 -4.95
N ASP A 56 -5.85 -4.59 -4.84
CA ASP A 56 -6.80 -5.15 -5.79
C ASP A 56 -7.75 -4.03 -6.24
N ASN A 57 -7.57 -3.55 -7.47
CA ASN A 57 -8.27 -2.38 -7.99
C ASN A 57 -8.11 -1.15 -7.07
N ASN A 58 -9.20 -0.68 -6.46
CA ASN A 58 -9.19 0.42 -5.50
C ASN A 58 -9.19 -0.04 -4.04
N LYS A 59 -9.02 -1.34 -3.76
CA LYS A 59 -8.93 -1.86 -2.39
C LYS A 59 -7.47 -2.13 -2.05
N MET A 60 -6.99 -1.49 -0.99
CA MET A 60 -5.65 -1.73 -0.44
C MET A 60 -5.79 -2.38 0.93
N THR A 61 -5.36 -3.62 1.06
CA THR A 61 -5.28 -4.31 2.35
C THR A 61 -3.85 -4.24 2.87
N VAL A 62 -3.67 -3.59 4.02
CA VAL A 62 -2.37 -3.47 4.71
C VAL A 62 -2.41 -4.37 5.94
N SER A 63 -1.42 -5.26 6.06
CA SER A 63 -1.21 -6.10 7.23
C SER A 63 0.16 -5.83 7.84
N VAL A 64 0.21 -5.54 9.14
CA VAL A 64 1.44 -5.29 9.90
C VAL A 64 1.53 -6.26 11.07
N THR A 65 2.67 -6.94 11.15
CA THR A 65 3.05 -7.75 12.32
C THR A 65 4.36 -7.22 12.87
N ALA A 66 4.37 -6.77 14.11
CA ALA A 66 5.55 -6.20 14.76
C ALA A 66 5.72 -6.72 16.19
N THR A 67 6.96 -6.72 16.68
CA THR A 67 7.34 -7.06 18.05
C THR A 67 8.29 -5.99 18.60
N GLY A 68 8.54 -6.02 19.91
CA GLY A 68 9.38 -5.00 20.55
C GLY A 68 8.71 -3.64 20.70
N MET A 69 7.38 -3.59 20.53
CA MET A 69 6.57 -2.40 20.74
C MET A 69 6.34 -2.18 22.24
N VAL A 70 5.97 -0.96 22.65
CA VAL A 70 5.69 -0.66 24.06
C VAL A 70 4.41 -1.39 24.50
N PRO A 71 4.47 -2.31 25.48
CA PRO A 71 3.30 -3.13 25.83
C PRO A 71 2.10 -2.31 26.31
N ASN A 72 0.89 -2.74 25.92
CA ASN A 72 -0.39 -2.13 26.31
C ASN A 72 -0.52 -0.64 25.95
N GLN A 73 0.20 -0.18 24.92
CA GLN A 73 0.09 1.17 24.39
C GLN A 73 -0.36 1.14 22.93
N PRO A 74 -1.09 2.17 22.45
CA PRO A 74 -1.39 2.30 21.03
C PRO A 74 -0.10 2.55 20.23
N HIS A 75 -0.09 2.19 18.97
CA HIS A 75 1.05 2.46 18.08
C HIS A 75 0.52 3.09 16.80
N PRO A 76 0.63 4.43 16.64
CA PRO A 76 0.34 5.09 15.38
C PRO A 76 1.20 4.54 14.24
N GLN A 77 0.60 4.38 13.07
CA GLN A 77 1.29 3.85 11.89
C GLN A 77 0.82 4.57 10.64
N HIS A 78 1.75 4.83 9.73
CA HIS A 78 1.44 5.60 8.53
C HIS A 78 2.25 5.08 7.33
N ILE A 79 1.66 5.16 6.14
CA ILE A 79 2.42 5.18 4.89
C ILE A 79 2.84 6.64 4.64
N HIS A 80 4.15 6.85 4.44
CA HIS A 80 4.75 8.13 4.15
C HIS A 80 5.29 8.21 2.72
N GLY A 81 5.39 9.42 2.21
CA GLY A 81 6.02 9.72 0.93
C GLY A 81 6.47 11.18 0.84
N LYS A 82 7.43 11.45 -0.06
CA LYS A 82 7.90 12.81 -0.33
C LYS A 82 6.97 13.53 -1.29
N ASP A 83 6.77 14.83 -1.07
CA ASP A 83 5.86 15.66 -1.86
C ASP A 83 6.26 15.75 -3.34
N ASP A 84 7.55 15.65 -3.64
CA ASP A 84 8.09 15.63 -5.00
C ASP A 84 8.00 14.25 -5.68
N GLY A 85 7.44 13.26 -4.98
CA GLY A 85 7.30 11.87 -5.45
C GLY A 85 8.59 11.06 -5.44
N SER A 86 9.72 11.64 -5.01
CA SER A 86 11.00 10.94 -4.89
C SER A 86 10.96 9.84 -3.84
N ASN A 87 11.99 8.98 -3.84
CA ASN A 87 12.02 7.83 -2.95
C ASN A 87 12.05 8.26 -1.47
N ALA A 88 11.03 7.85 -0.73
CA ALA A 88 11.04 7.93 0.72
C ALA A 88 11.96 6.84 1.27
N THR A 89 12.75 7.17 2.28
CA THR A 89 13.68 6.23 2.91
C THR A 89 13.54 6.28 4.41
N CYS A 90 13.94 5.21 5.09
CA CYS A 90 14.07 5.28 6.54
C CYS A 90 15.19 6.23 6.95
N PRO A 91 15.00 7.04 8.01
CA PRO A 91 15.99 8.00 8.43
C PRO A 91 17.23 7.26 8.95
N PRO A 92 18.44 7.67 8.56
CA PRO A 92 19.68 7.16 9.15
C PRO A 92 19.83 7.68 10.58
N THR A 93 20.75 7.09 11.34
CA THR A 93 21.08 7.58 12.69
C THR A 93 21.58 9.02 12.70
N SER A 94 22.17 9.50 11.60
CA SER A 94 22.60 10.89 11.44
C SER A 94 21.45 11.88 11.22
N ALA A 95 20.19 11.41 11.20
CA ALA A 95 19.02 12.28 11.17
C ALA A 95 18.75 12.96 12.51
N ASP A 96 19.31 12.44 13.62
CA ASP A 96 19.34 13.10 14.92
C ASP A 96 20.23 14.35 14.82
N THR A 97 19.59 15.50 14.64
CA THR A 97 20.27 16.76 14.31
C THR A 97 20.66 17.57 15.53
N ASP A 98 19.95 17.39 16.64
CA ASP A 98 20.28 18.05 17.91
C ASP A 98 21.16 17.18 18.84
N GLY A 99 21.33 15.90 18.51
CA GLY A 99 22.25 14.98 19.16
C GLY A 99 21.74 14.46 20.50
N ASP A 100 20.43 14.47 20.73
CA ASP A 100 19.82 13.97 21.97
C ASP A 100 19.62 12.44 21.99
N GLY A 101 19.93 11.77 20.88
CA GLY A 101 19.82 10.33 20.69
C GLY A 101 18.47 9.85 20.16
N ILE A 102 17.55 10.77 19.83
CA ILE A 102 16.19 10.47 19.38
C ILE A 102 15.89 11.21 18.07
N ILE A 103 15.64 10.45 17.01
CA ILE A 103 15.08 10.98 15.78
C ILE A 103 13.59 11.26 15.99
N THR A 104 13.24 12.53 16.05
CA THR A 104 11.86 13.02 16.15
C THR A 104 11.14 13.05 14.78
N ILE A 105 9.85 13.41 14.76
CA ILE A 105 9.12 13.57 13.49
C ILE A 105 9.77 14.64 12.59
N PRO A 106 10.05 15.87 13.06
CA PRO A 106 10.70 16.89 12.25
C PRO A 106 12.04 16.45 11.64
N GLU A 107 12.80 15.62 12.36
CA GLU A 107 14.10 15.12 11.94
C GLU A 107 14.02 13.95 10.95
N GLY A 108 13.01 13.09 11.10
CA GLY A 108 12.74 12.01 10.17
C GLY A 108 12.04 12.45 8.88
N ALA A 109 11.27 13.55 8.93
CA ALA A 109 10.46 14.03 7.81
C ALA A 109 11.23 14.27 6.50
N PRO A 110 12.48 14.79 6.49
CA PRO A 110 13.28 14.90 5.25
C PRO A 110 13.54 13.56 4.54
N PHE A 111 13.42 12.43 5.25
CA PHE A 111 13.69 11.09 4.74
C PHE A 111 12.42 10.36 4.31
N TYR A 112 11.47 10.13 5.22
CA TYR A 112 10.25 9.39 4.89
C TYR A 112 9.17 10.28 4.26
N GLY A 113 9.21 11.60 4.49
CA GLY A 113 8.25 12.56 3.94
C GLY A 113 6.97 12.76 4.77
N ALA A 114 5.96 13.37 4.17
CA ALA A 114 4.68 13.61 4.82
C ALA A 114 3.87 12.30 4.94
N VAL A 115 2.86 12.32 5.82
CA VAL A 115 1.88 11.22 5.91
C VAL A 115 0.99 11.26 4.68
N LEU A 116 0.96 10.16 3.93
CA LEU A 116 0.04 9.97 2.80
C LEU A 116 -1.19 9.16 3.18
N LEU A 117 -1.02 8.15 4.03
CA LEU A 117 -2.12 7.32 4.52
C LEU A 117 -1.92 6.98 6.00
N PRO A 118 -2.73 7.54 6.90
CA PRO A 118 -2.85 7.02 8.25
C PRO A 118 -3.46 5.61 8.24
N LEU A 119 -2.79 4.67 8.89
CA LEU A 119 -3.35 3.34 9.11
C LEU A 119 -4.29 3.38 10.33
N GLU A 120 -5.35 4.16 10.18
CA GLU A 120 -6.44 4.40 11.15
C GLU A 120 -6.81 3.17 11.99
N ASP A 121 -7.41 3.38 13.17
CA ASP A 121 -7.65 2.32 14.17
C ASP A 121 -6.32 1.70 14.64
N PHE A 122 -5.40 2.57 15.04
CA PHE A 122 -4.06 2.19 15.48
C PHE A 122 -4.10 1.05 16.50
N PRO A 123 -3.33 -0.04 16.28
CA PRO A 123 -3.35 -1.18 17.16
C PRO A 123 -2.74 -0.83 18.50
N MET A 124 -3.29 -1.42 19.56
CA MET A 124 -2.64 -1.47 20.86
C MET A 124 -1.76 -2.72 20.92
N ALA A 125 -0.50 -2.57 21.29
CA ALA A 125 0.38 -3.71 21.48
C ALA A 125 -0.12 -4.58 22.65
N ASP A 126 0.04 -5.90 22.54
CA ASP A 126 -0.27 -6.82 23.63
C ASP A 126 0.70 -6.68 24.82
N ALA A 127 0.48 -7.47 25.87
CA ALA A 127 1.32 -7.46 27.07
C ALA A 127 2.79 -7.86 26.82
N ASN A 128 3.08 -8.48 25.67
CA ASN A 128 4.42 -8.87 25.25
C ASN A 128 5.03 -7.90 24.22
N GLY A 129 4.34 -6.80 23.89
CA GLY A 129 4.81 -5.83 22.91
C GLY A 129 4.62 -6.28 21.46
N ASN A 130 3.69 -7.21 21.20
CA ASN A 130 3.35 -7.62 19.84
C ASN A 130 2.18 -6.80 19.29
N VAL A 131 2.26 -6.48 18.00
CA VAL A 131 1.20 -5.87 17.21
C VAL A 131 0.83 -6.81 16.07
N ASN A 132 -0.46 -7.03 15.88
CA ASN A 132 -1.03 -7.63 14.68
C ASN A 132 -2.18 -6.73 14.21
N TYR A 133 -2.03 -6.17 13.03
CA TYR A 133 -2.96 -5.21 12.45
C TYR A 133 -3.26 -5.59 11.01
N THR A 134 -4.53 -5.58 10.63
CA THR A 134 -4.97 -5.71 9.24
C THR A 134 -6.12 -4.76 8.99
N LYS A 135 -6.02 -3.95 7.95
CA LYS A 135 -7.11 -3.06 7.51
C LYS A 135 -7.16 -2.96 6.00
N THR A 136 -8.37 -2.92 5.47
CA THR A 136 -8.63 -2.68 4.05
C THR A 136 -9.14 -1.25 3.86
N PHE A 137 -8.43 -0.49 3.04
CA PHE A 137 -8.76 0.87 2.63
C PHE A 137 -9.41 0.84 1.25
N THR A 138 -10.39 1.71 1.04
CA THR A 138 -10.93 1.97 -0.29
C THR A 138 -10.32 3.26 -0.81
N LEU A 139 -9.38 3.15 -1.74
CA LEU A 139 -8.65 4.24 -2.33
C LEU A 139 -9.60 5.15 -3.12
N GLY A 140 -9.53 6.46 -2.87
CA GLY A 140 -10.42 7.47 -3.46
C GLY A 140 -11.73 7.70 -2.70
N GLU A 141 -11.96 7.02 -1.58
CA GLU A 141 -13.15 7.18 -0.74
C GLU A 141 -12.79 7.65 0.67
N ASN A 142 -13.70 8.33 1.36
CA ASN A 142 -13.56 8.75 2.77
C ASN A 142 -12.26 9.54 3.08
N GLY A 143 -11.76 10.31 2.12
CA GLY A 143 -10.52 11.09 2.27
C GLY A 143 -9.23 10.27 2.08
N VAL A 144 -9.33 8.98 1.75
CA VAL A 144 -8.19 8.16 1.34
C VAL A 144 -7.79 8.51 -0.08
N LEU A 145 -6.50 8.75 -0.31
CA LEU A 145 -5.95 9.05 -1.64
C LEU A 145 -6.26 7.91 -2.64
N THR A 146 -6.40 8.27 -3.92
CA THR A 146 -6.45 7.27 -5.00
C THR A 146 -5.09 6.59 -5.13
N LEU A 147 -5.01 5.42 -5.80
CA LEU A 147 -3.74 4.78 -6.08
C LEU A 147 -2.80 5.69 -6.91
N GLU A 148 -3.38 6.43 -7.86
CA GLU A 148 -2.65 7.42 -8.65
C GLU A 148 -2.05 8.53 -7.78
N ALA A 149 -2.83 9.07 -6.84
CA ALA A 149 -2.36 10.12 -5.92
C ALA A 149 -1.37 9.60 -4.88
N LEU A 150 -1.48 8.34 -4.45
CA LEU A 150 -0.46 7.67 -3.64
C LEU A 150 0.85 7.49 -4.42
N GLY A 151 0.79 7.43 -5.75
CA GLY A 151 1.94 7.20 -6.63
C GLY A 151 2.53 5.80 -6.48
N THR A 152 3.77 5.63 -6.94
CA THR A 152 4.49 4.36 -6.86
C THR A 152 4.72 3.95 -5.41
N LEU A 153 4.13 2.84 -4.98
CA LEU A 153 4.24 2.35 -3.60
C LEU A 153 5.68 1.96 -3.24
N GLU A 154 6.50 1.53 -4.19
CA GLU A 154 7.93 1.27 -3.94
C GLU A 154 8.72 2.53 -3.55
N ASN A 155 8.17 3.73 -3.79
CA ASN A 155 8.78 5.00 -3.35
C ASN A 155 8.24 5.46 -1.98
N ARG A 156 7.59 4.57 -1.23
CA ARG A 156 6.93 4.87 0.04
C ARG A 156 7.56 4.06 1.17
N THR A 157 7.39 4.59 2.37
CA THR A 157 7.83 3.93 3.60
C THR A 157 6.65 3.74 4.54
N ILE A 158 6.78 2.77 5.43
CA ILE A 158 5.87 2.60 6.57
C ILE A 158 6.63 2.94 7.83
N VAL A 159 6.05 3.80 8.65
CA VAL A 159 6.62 4.22 9.93
C VAL A 159 5.64 3.88 11.05
N LEU A 160 6.14 3.18 12.07
CA LEU A 160 5.44 2.94 13.33
C LEU A 160 5.97 3.90 14.38
N HIS A 161 5.11 4.34 15.29
CA HIS A 161 5.44 5.28 16.36
C HIS A 161 5.06 4.73 17.74
N GLY A 162 5.44 5.43 18.79
CA GLY A 162 5.08 5.11 20.18
C GLY A 162 6.26 4.59 20.99
N LEU A 163 7.26 5.43 21.22
CA LEU A 163 8.47 5.07 21.96
C LEU A 163 8.25 5.19 23.48
N ASN A 164 8.90 4.35 24.27
CA ASN A 164 9.15 4.64 25.69
C ASN A 164 10.44 5.45 25.81
N ASN A 165 10.30 6.76 26.04
CA ASN A 165 11.43 7.66 26.24
C ASN A 165 11.59 7.96 27.73
N GLY A 166 12.65 7.43 28.35
CA GLY A 166 12.97 7.71 29.75
C GLY A 166 11.89 7.29 30.76
N GLY A 167 11.12 6.23 30.46
CA GLY A 167 10.02 5.75 31.31
C GLY A 167 8.65 6.34 30.98
N SER A 168 8.57 7.24 29.99
CA SER A 168 7.31 7.83 29.52
C SER A 168 7.00 7.40 28.10
N TYR A 169 5.76 6.97 27.86
CA TYR A 169 5.29 6.66 26.50
C TYR A 169 5.03 7.95 25.72
N VAL A 170 5.58 8.03 24.50
CA VAL A 170 5.44 9.16 23.58
C VAL A 170 4.95 8.64 22.22
N ALA A 171 3.67 8.85 21.93
CA ALA A 171 2.98 8.32 20.76
C ALA A 171 3.56 8.77 19.41
N THR A 172 4.24 9.91 19.38
CA THR A 172 4.70 10.55 18.14
C THR A 172 6.10 10.14 17.71
N ILE A 173 6.93 9.62 18.62
CA ILE A 173 8.32 9.28 18.29
C ILE A 173 8.34 8.01 17.42
N PRO A 174 8.98 8.03 16.23
CA PRO A 174 9.16 6.86 15.40
C PRO A 174 9.90 5.73 16.14
N VAL A 175 9.45 4.49 15.98
CA VAL A 175 10.05 3.30 16.60
C VAL A 175 10.50 2.27 15.59
N ALA A 176 9.89 2.21 14.41
CA ALA A 176 10.34 1.33 13.33
C ALA A 176 9.98 1.92 11.97
N CYS A 177 10.78 1.61 10.97
CA CYS A 177 10.55 2.03 9.59
C CYS A 177 10.92 0.92 8.61
N GLY A 178 10.19 0.83 7.51
CA GLY A 178 10.50 -0.06 6.39
C GLY A 178 10.14 0.57 5.05
N GLU A 179 11.01 0.37 4.06
CA GLU A 179 10.73 0.69 2.66
C GLU A 179 9.85 -0.40 2.04
N ILE A 180 8.93 0.00 1.18
CA ILE A 180 8.01 -0.92 0.50
C ILE A 180 8.66 -1.45 -0.77
N THR A 181 8.53 -2.75 -1.01
CA THR A 181 8.99 -3.43 -2.22
C THR A 181 7.87 -4.26 -2.82
N LYS A 182 7.81 -4.30 -4.15
CA LYS A 182 6.87 -5.17 -4.87
C LYS A 182 7.39 -6.62 -4.88
N ILE A 183 6.48 -7.59 -4.72
CA ILE A 183 6.79 -9.03 -4.67
C ILE A 183 5.95 -9.87 -5.63
#